data_AF-A0A1G6RQI4-F1
#
_entry.id   AF-A0A1G6RQI4-F1
#
_cell.length_a   1.000
_cell.length_b   1.000
_cell.length_c   1.000
_cell.angle_alpha   90.00
_cell.angle_beta   90.00
_cell.angle_gamma   90.00
#
_symmetry.space_group_name_H-M   'P 1'
#
loop_
_entity.id
_entity.type
_entity.pdbx_description
1 polymer ?
#
loop_
_entity_poly.entity_id
_entity_poly.type
_entity_poly.pdbx_seq_one_letter_code
_entity_poly.pdbx_strand_id
1 'polypeptide(L)'
;MVILVWASSIASPIVETVLSDRQHYVEGKTSTVALAVTLNGLGAVIVPVIAVAATFFIALYWRVTAPSLLLVIAPGLVLAANELAHGRPPTLGLLITATAGALLVSVRVKLPDLAVVGYLGALVATASVAAFFLTPSKVLISGGVNTFDKSLTGAPLLAGIFTHSNTFGMFLALALPFVFLARRWPVRLLLLAALGWALILSSSRTALVGAAVVLVVLMLARILPRTAFAAVAILGFAVSAFAMLWLPFTETDPEAYTHRGSIWIFDRQQLGDHWLSGLGAHWFADNYPLLRSVLSSAASHAHNLALTTLIQGGVVVLAAWTTVMVVALFATLRRPSARQRGVGVAFLLGLLAVGATETPFGLVGWGPLSASALIPLFVLAGQGWIEREEDEHARALSSVPLTRASLRARRR
;
A
#
# COMPACT_ATOMS: atom_id res chain seq x y z
N MET A 1 -5.40 1.02 -16.49
CA MET A 1 -4.63 0.04 -15.69
C MET A 1 -4.80 0.19 -14.19
N VAL A 2 -4.57 1.38 -13.62
CA VAL A 2 -4.78 1.64 -12.17
C VAL A 2 -6.13 1.13 -11.65
N ILE A 3 -7.23 1.44 -12.35
CA ILE A 3 -8.58 1.00 -11.98
C ILE A 3 -8.70 -0.55 -11.96
N LEU A 4 -8.08 -1.24 -12.92
CA LEU A 4 -8.15 -2.70 -13.03
C LEU A 4 -7.48 -3.36 -11.81
N VAL A 5 -6.22 -2.98 -11.54
CA VAL A 5 -5.44 -3.50 -10.40
C VAL A 5 -6.04 -3.08 -9.06
N TRP A 6 -6.64 -1.89 -9.02
CA TRP A 6 -7.38 -1.44 -7.85
C TRP A 6 -8.64 -2.29 -7.62
N ALA A 7 -9.44 -2.53 -8.67
CA ALA A 7 -10.68 -3.30 -8.59
C ALA A 7 -10.41 -4.76 -8.17
N SER A 8 -9.33 -5.37 -8.67
CA SER A 8 -8.93 -6.72 -8.23
C SER A 8 -8.57 -6.78 -6.75
N SER A 9 -8.16 -5.67 -6.14
CA SER A 9 -7.85 -5.61 -4.70
C SER A 9 -9.11 -5.62 -3.83
N ILE A 10 -10.21 -5.03 -4.34
CA ILE A 10 -11.39 -4.74 -3.52
C ILE A 10 -12.65 -5.53 -3.92
N ALA A 11 -12.60 -6.27 -5.03
CA ALA A 11 -13.74 -7.04 -5.53
C ALA A 11 -14.25 -8.07 -4.50
N SER A 12 -13.36 -8.87 -3.90
CA SER A 12 -13.74 -9.83 -2.85
C SER A 12 -14.34 -9.13 -1.62
N PRO A 13 -13.71 -8.09 -1.04
CA PRO A 13 -14.31 -7.33 0.06
C PRO A 13 -15.70 -6.76 -0.25
N ILE A 14 -15.92 -6.23 -1.46
CA ILE A 14 -17.27 -5.79 -1.89
C ILE A 14 -18.25 -6.96 -1.88
N VAL A 15 -17.90 -8.07 -2.51
CA VAL A 15 -18.79 -9.24 -2.62
C VAL A 15 -19.11 -9.82 -1.25
N GLU A 16 -18.14 -9.91 -0.35
CA GLU A 16 -18.35 -10.34 1.03
C GLU A 16 -19.32 -9.42 1.77
N THR A 17 -19.13 -8.11 1.63
CA THR A 17 -20.01 -7.12 2.26
C THR A 17 -21.45 -7.21 1.74
N VAL A 18 -21.61 -7.50 0.45
CA VAL A 18 -22.94 -7.59 -0.17
C VAL A 18 -23.65 -8.89 0.22
N LEU A 19 -22.93 -10.02 0.22
CA LEU A 19 -23.49 -11.36 0.33
C LEU A 19 -23.41 -11.99 1.74
N SER A 20 -22.67 -11.42 2.68
CA SER A 20 -22.50 -11.95 4.03
C SER A 20 -23.10 -11.04 5.11
N ASP A 21 -23.45 -11.63 6.25
CA ASP A 21 -23.73 -10.91 7.48
C ASP A 21 -22.46 -10.84 8.32
N ARG A 22 -22.03 -9.62 8.67
CA ARG A 22 -20.77 -9.38 9.39
C ARG A 22 -20.86 -9.62 10.88
N GLN A 23 -22.04 -9.90 11.42
CA GLN A 23 -22.22 -10.19 12.84
C GLN A 23 -21.37 -11.37 13.36
N HIS A 24 -20.81 -12.20 12.48
CA HIS A 24 -20.00 -13.37 12.86
C HIS A 24 -18.57 -13.36 12.28
N TYR A 25 -18.13 -12.24 11.70
CA TYR A 25 -16.81 -12.16 11.10
C TYR A 25 -15.73 -12.10 12.18
N VAL A 26 -14.78 -13.04 12.13
CA VAL A 26 -13.62 -13.07 13.01
C VAL A 26 -12.41 -12.79 12.15
N GLU A 27 -11.57 -11.84 12.57
CA GLU A 27 -10.28 -11.55 11.92
C GLU A 27 -9.47 -12.84 11.73
N GLY A 28 -8.90 -13.04 10.54
CA GLY A 28 -8.16 -14.24 10.17
C GLY A 28 -8.99 -15.43 9.65
N LYS A 29 -10.34 -15.37 9.66
CA LYS A 29 -11.15 -16.38 8.96
C LYS A 29 -11.17 -16.12 7.45
N THR A 30 -11.03 -17.19 6.69
CA THR A 30 -11.27 -17.16 5.24
C THR A 30 -12.74 -16.88 4.95
N SER A 31 -12.97 -16.18 3.85
CA SER A 31 -14.30 -15.93 3.34
C SER A 31 -15.10 -17.23 3.19
N THR A 32 -16.30 -17.27 3.77
CA THR A 32 -17.23 -18.39 3.56
C THR A 32 -18.12 -18.17 2.33
N VAL A 33 -18.03 -17.00 1.70
CA VAL A 33 -18.81 -16.66 0.50
C VAL A 33 -18.10 -17.23 -0.72
N ALA A 34 -18.66 -18.30 -1.31
CA ALA A 34 -18.07 -18.99 -2.46
C ALA A 34 -17.69 -18.04 -3.62
N LEU A 35 -18.52 -17.04 -3.93
CA LEU A 35 -18.21 -16.06 -4.97
C LEU A 35 -16.97 -15.22 -4.64
N ALA A 36 -16.79 -14.81 -3.39
CA ALA A 36 -15.61 -14.03 -2.98
C ALA A 36 -14.33 -14.87 -3.06
N VAL A 37 -14.41 -16.14 -2.66
CA VAL A 37 -13.30 -17.12 -2.83
C VAL A 37 -12.95 -17.28 -4.31
N THR A 38 -13.96 -17.47 -5.17
CA THR A 38 -13.77 -17.57 -6.62
C THR A 38 -13.14 -16.31 -7.20
N LEU A 39 -13.60 -15.11 -6.79
CA LEU A 39 -13.02 -13.84 -7.25
C LEU A 39 -11.57 -13.67 -6.80
N ASN A 40 -11.21 -14.08 -5.59
CA ASN A 40 -9.83 -14.08 -5.13
C ASN A 40 -8.96 -15.02 -5.97
N GLY A 41 -9.45 -16.24 -6.24
CA GLY A 41 -8.78 -17.20 -7.12
C GLY A 41 -8.60 -16.66 -8.54
N LEU A 42 -9.65 -16.08 -9.13
CA LEU A 42 -9.61 -15.47 -10.45
C LEU A 42 -8.66 -14.27 -10.49
N GLY A 43 -8.69 -13.39 -9.48
CA GLY A 43 -7.78 -12.26 -9.38
C GLY A 43 -6.32 -12.71 -9.32
N ALA A 44 -6.05 -13.80 -8.59
CA ALA A 44 -4.72 -14.39 -8.48
C ALA A 44 -4.18 -15.00 -9.78
N VAL A 45 -5.04 -15.31 -10.75
CA VAL A 45 -4.65 -15.82 -12.07
C VAL A 45 -4.67 -14.72 -13.12
N ILE A 46 -5.76 -13.96 -13.22
CA ILE A 46 -5.99 -12.94 -14.23
C ILE A 46 -4.97 -11.81 -14.13
N VAL A 47 -4.67 -11.32 -12.92
CA VAL A 47 -3.73 -10.20 -12.75
C VAL A 47 -2.33 -10.59 -13.24
N PRO A 48 -1.71 -11.72 -12.82
CA PRO A 48 -0.45 -12.17 -13.39
C PRO A 48 -0.49 -12.42 -14.90
N VAL A 49 -1.55 -13.04 -15.43
CA VAL A 49 -1.65 -13.31 -16.88
C VAL A 49 -1.69 -12.01 -17.68
N ILE A 50 -2.55 -11.06 -17.29
CA ILE A 50 -2.62 -9.73 -17.94
C ILE A 50 -1.29 -8.99 -17.77
N ALA A 51 -0.69 -9.05 -16.58
CA ALA A 51 0.58 -8.40 -16.31
C ALA A 51 1.71 -8.95 -17.18
N VAL A 52 1.85 -10.26 -17.29
CA VAL A 52 2.85 -10.92 -18.14
C VAL A 52 2.57 -10.62 -19.60
N ALA A 53 1.34 -10.76 -20.08
CA ALA A 53 0.98 -10.48 -21.46
C ALA A 53 1.24 -9.02 -21.83
N ALA A 54 0.82 -8.08 -20.99
CA ALA A 54 1.05 -6.66 -21.21
C ALA A 54 2.53 -6.30 -21.11
N THR A 55 3.27 -6.83 -20.12
CA THR A 55 4.71 -6.59 -19.99
C THR A 55 5.46 -7.15 -21.19
N PHE A 56 5.11 -8.35 -21.66
CA PHE A 56 5.69 -8.96 -22.84
C PHE A 56 5.40 -8.17 -24.11
N PHE A 57 4.13 -7.82 -24.34
CA PHE A 57 3.72 -7.01 -25.49
C PHE A 57 4.40 -5.64 -25.47
N ILE A 58 4.42 -4.97 -24.32
CA ILE A 58 5.10 -3.68 -24.17
C ILE A 58 6.60 -3.86 -24.36
N ALA A 59 7.25 -4.88 -23.80
CA ALA A 59 8.68 -5.10 -24.02
C ALA A 59 9.02 -5.38 -25.49
N LEU A 60 8.11 -6.00 -26.24
CA LEU A 60 8.29 -6.26 -27.68
C LEU A 60 8.24 -4.98 -28.53
N TYR A 61 7.35 -4.05 -28.18
CA TYR A 61 7.08 -2.87 -29.01
C TYR A 61 7.63 -1.56 -28.44
N TRP A 62 7.91 -1.52 -27.14
CA TRP A 62 8.27 -0.34 -26.36
C TRP A 62 9.50 -0.65 -25.49
N ARG A 63 10.37 0.35 -25.32
CA ARG A 63 11.50 0.24 -24.39
C ARG A 63 10.97 0.38 -22.97
N VAL A 64 10.99 -0.70 -22.20
CA VAL A 64 10.87 -0.64 -20.73
C VAL A 64 12.27 -0.77 -20.14
N THR A 65 12.64 0.10 -19.19
CA THR A 65 13.94 -0.01 -18.54
C THR A 65 14.01 -1.25 -17.65
N ALA A 66 14.99 -2.10 -17.92
CA ALA A 66 15.31 -3.23 -17.03
C ALA A 66 15.52 -2.79 -15.55
N PRO A 67 16.16 -1.64 -15.24
CA PRO A 67 16.27 -1.18 -13.85
C PRO A 67 14.95 -0.90 -13.15
N SER A 68 13.97 -0.29 -13.84
CA SER A 68 12.68 0.06 -13.22
C SER A 68 11.82 -1.18 -12.99
N LEU A 69 11.85 -2.13 -13.92
CA LEU A 69 11.24 -3.44 -13.76
C LEU A 69 11.89 -4.22 -12.62
N LEU A 70 13.22 -4.34 -12.61
CA LEU A 70 13.96 -5.07 -11.59
C LEU A 70 13.63 -4.55 -10.19
N LEU A 71 13.56 -3.23 -10.02
CA LEU A 71 13.22 -2.59 -8.75
C LEU A 71 11.86 -3.05 -8.19
N VAL A 72 10.82 -3.10 -9.03
CA VAL A 72 9.45 -3.41 -8.57
C VAL A 72 9.17 -4.91 -8.49
N ILE A 73 9.88 -5.74 -9.25
CA ILE A 73 9.76 -7.20 -9.18
C ILE A 73 10.64 -7.82 -8.09
N ALA A 74 11.75 -7.18 -7.73
CA ALA A 74 12.73 -7.73 -6.80
C ALA A 74 12.12 -8.19 -5.48
N PRO A 75 11.24 -7.44 -4.78
CA PRO A 75 10.67 -7.92 -3.53
C PRO A 75 9.90 -9.23 -3.66
N GLY A 76 9.11 -9.39 -4.74
CA GLY A 76 8.37 -10.62 -5.00
C GLY A 76 9.26 -11.78 -5.44
N LEU A 77 10.30 -11.52 -6.25
CA LEU A 77 11.26 -12.54 -6.67
C LEU A 77 12.11 -13.05 -5.50
N VAL A 78 12.58 -12.15 -4.64
CA VAL A 78 13.34 -12.52 -3.43
C VAL A 78 12.44 -13.34 -2.50
N LEU A 79 11.18 -12.95 -2.31
CA LEU A 79 10.26 -13.70 -1.47
C LEU A 79 9.94 -15.09 -2.05
N ALA A 80 9.79 -15.21 -3.38
CA ALA A 80 9.62 -16.49 -4.05
C ALA A 80 10.87 -17.38 -3.95
N ALA A 81 12.07 -16.80 -4.10
CA ALA A 81 13.33 -17.50 -3.88
C ALA A 81 13.49 -17.93 -2.42
N ASN A 82 12.99 -17.12 -1.48
CA ASN A 82 12.98 -17.44 -0.06
C ASN A 82 12.13 -18.69 0.22
N GLU A 83 10.95 -18.82 -0.39
CA GLU A 83 10.13 -20.04 -0.25
C GLU A 83 10.84 -21.28 -0.80
N LEU A 84 11.52 -21.15 -1.95
CA LEU A 84 12.34 -22.25 -2.49
C LEU A 84 13.45 -22.67 -1.52
N ALA A 85 14.11 -21.70 -0.88
CA ALA A 85 15.14 -21.97 0.14
C ALA A 85 14.57 -22.69 1.38
N HIS A 86 13.27 -22.50 1.68
CA HIS A 86 12.54 -23.23 2.73
C HIS A 86 11.90 -24.53 2.23
N GLY A 87 12.27 -25.02 1.04
CA GLY A 87 11.78 -26.29 0.50
C GLY A 87 10.34 -26.24 -0.01
N ARG A 88 9.81 -25.04 -0.31
CA ARG A 88 8.44 -24.84 -0.77
C ARG A 88 8.38 -24.28 -2.18
N PRO A 89 7.47 -24.78 -3.03
CA PRO A 89 7.28 -24.21 -4.35
C PRO A 89 6.64 -22.82 -4.23
N PRO A 90 7.14 -21.80 -4.96
CA PRO A 90 6.56 -20.47 -4.91
C PRO A 90 5.15 -20.50 -5.48
N THR A 91 4.20 -19.92 -4.75
CA THR A 91 2.82 -19.80 -5.21
C THR A 91 2.67 -18.64 -6.19
N LEU A 92 1.67 -18.71 -7.08
CA LEU A 92 1.32 -17.57 -7.94
C LEU A 92 1.06 -16.30 -7.12
N GLY A 93 0.52 -16.44 -5.89
CA GLY A 93 0.28 -15.35 -4.96
C GLY A 93 1.51 -14.48 -4.66
N LEU A 94 2.69 -15.09 -4.54
CA LEU A 94 3.95 -14.39 -4.29
C LEU A 94 4.39 -13.56 -5.51
N LEU A 95 4.01 -14.00 -6.71
CA LEU A 95 4.33 -13.34 -7.95
C LEU A 95 3.32 -12.25 -8.33
N ILE A 96 2.13 -12.20 -7.71
CA ILE A 96 1.12 -11.16 -8.04
C ILE A 96 1.69 -9.77 -7.77
N THR A 97 2.38 -9.57 -6.64
CA THR A 97 2.95 -8.27 -6.30
C THR A 97 4.01 -7.82 -7.32
N ALA A 98 4.90 -8.73 -7.72
CA ALA A 98 5.91 -8.46 -8.74
C ALA A 98 5.26 -8.16 -10.10
N THR A 99 4.30 -8.98 -10.52
CA THR A 99 3.62 -8.83 -11.81
C THR A 99 2.77 -7.55 -11.86
N ALA A 100 2.07 -7.19 -10.79
CA ALA A 100 1.36 -5.91 -10.69
C ALA A 100 2.31 -4.71 -10.76
N GLY A 101 3.46 -4.77 -10.06
CA GLY A 101 4.51 -3.75 -10.17
C GLY A 101 5.03 -3.61 -11.60
N ALA A 102 5.40 -4.73 -12.23
CA ALA A 102 5.87 -4.77 -13.61
C ALA A 102 4.83 -4.19 -14.59
N LEU A 103 3.55 -4.52 -14.39
CA LEU A 103 2.45 -4.01 -15.20
C LEU A 103 2.33 -2.48 -15.10
N LEU A 104 2.33 -1.93 -13.88
CA LEU A 104 2.21 -0.50 -13.64
C LEU A 104 3.38 0.30 -14.24
N VAL A 105 4.60 -0.23 -14.12
CA VAL A 105 5.82 0.38 -14.70
C VAL A 105 5.80 0.27 -16.22
N SER A 106 5.44 -0.89 -16.76
CA SER A 106 5.42 -1.13 -18.21
C SER A 106 4.43 -0.22 -18.93
N VAL A 107 3.23 -0.01 -18.37
CA VAL A 107 2.23 0.91 -18.95
C VAL A 107 2.52 2.38 -18.63
N ARG A 108 3.63 2.67 -17.95
CA ARG A 108 4.11 4.02 -17.61
C ARG A 108 3.07 4.88 -16.87
N VAL A 109 2.39 4.31 -15.88
CA VAL A 109 1.46 5.08 -15.03
C VAL A 109 2.19 6.26 -14.40
N LYS A 110 1.61 7.46 -14.48
CA LYS A 110 2.20 8.70 -13.97
C LYS A 110 1.57 9.08 -12.63
N LEU A 111 2.31 9.81 -11.79
CA LEU A 111 1.79 10.33 -10.52
C LEU A 111 0.44 11.07 -10.63
N PRO A 112 0.15 11.91 -11.65
CA PRO A 112 -1.17 12.50 -11.81
C PRO A 112 -2.31 11.47 -11.92
N ASP A 113 -2.05 10.30 -12.48
CA ASP A 113 -3.04 9.22 -12.62
C ASP A 113 -3.44 8.65 -11.25
N LEU A 114 -2.58 8.80 -10.23
CA LEU A 114 -2.91 8.42 -8.85
C LEU A 114 -4.02 9.29 -8.25
N ALA A 115 -4.43 10.40 -8.88
CA ALA A 115 -5.65 11.10 -8.49
C ALA A 115 -6.87 10.15 -8.46
N VAL A 116 -6.88 9.15 -9.34
CA VAL A 116 -7.89 8.07 -9.37
C VAL A 116 -7.95 7.31 -8.05
N VAL A 117 -6.81 7.05 -7.39
CA VAL A 117 -6.78 6.40 -6.06
C VAL A 117 -7.50 7.26 -5.02
N GLY A 118 -7.33 8.58 -5.07
CA GLY A 118 -8.05 9.52 -4.18
C GLY A 118 -9.57 9.53 -4.44
N TYR A 119 -9.99 9.53 -5.71
CA TYR A 119 -11.40 9.44 -6.09
C TYR A 119 -12.04 8.12 -5.65
N LEU A 120 -11.37 7.01 -5.91
CA LEU A 120 -11.84 5.68 -5.56
C LEU A 120 -11.86 5.47 -4.04
N GLY A 121 -10.88 6.01 -3.32
CA GLY A 121 -10.89 6.06 -1.85
C GLY A 121 -12.10 6.80 -1.30
N ALA A 122 -12.45 7.95 -1.89
CA ALA A 122 -13.62 8.72 -1.48
C ALA A 122 -14.95 8.05 -1.84
N LEU A 123 -15.00 7.34 -2.96
CA LEU A 123 -16.14 6.52 -3.33
C LEU A 123 -16.39 5.42 -2.28
N VAL A 124 -15.33 4.69 -1.90
CA VAL A 124 -15.40 3.66 -0.84
C VAL A 124 -15.81 4.27 0.51
N ALA A 125 -15.25 5.43 0.87
CA ALA A 125 -15.63 6.16 2.09
C ALA A 125 -17.12 6.54 2.08
N THR A 126 -17.59 7.13 0.98
CA THR A 126 -18.97 7.62 0.84
C THR A 126 -19.96 6.46 0.86
N ALA A 127 -19.67 5.39 0.12
CA ALA A 127 -20.49 4.17 0.11
C ALA A 127 -20.56 3.52 1.50
N SER A 128 -19.44 3.49 2.23
CA SER A 128 -19.37 2.94 3.58
C SER A 128 -20.16 3.78 4.59
N VAL A 129 -20.07 5.11 4.51
CA VAL A 129 -20.85 6.03 5.35
C VAL A 129 -22.35 5.93 5.02
N ALA A 130 -22.72 5.86 3.75
CA ALA A 130 -24.12 5.66 3.36
C ALA A 130 -24.65 4.32 3.89
N ALA A 131 -23.89 3.24 3.72
CA ALA A 131 -24.24 1.92 4.24
C ALA A 131 -24.28 1.86 5.77
N PHE A 132 -23.54 2.71 6.48
CA PHE A 132 -23.64 2.84 7.94
C PHE A 132 -25.03 3.28 8.38
N PHE A 133 -25.66 4.20 7.64
CA PHE A 133 -27.03 4.66 7.92
C PHE A 133 -28.11 3.73 7.36
N LEU A 134 -27.87 3.09 6.21
CA LEU A 134 -28.87 2.26 5.53
C LEU A 134 -28.87 0.79 5.98
N THR A 135 -27.69 0.20 6.19
CA THR A 135 -27.49 -1.22 6.50
C THR A 135 -26.33 -1.42 7.48
N PRO A 136 -26.43 -0.92 8.73
CA PRO A 136 -25.32 -0.91 9.69
C PRO A 136 -24.71 -2.29 9.97
N SER A 137 -25.53 -3.36 9.99
CA SER A 137 -25.07 -4.74 10.21
C SER A 137 -24.06 -5.24 9.17
N LYS A 138 -23.98 -4.62 7.99
CA LYS A 138 -23.06 -5.01 6.91
C LYS A 138 -21.72 -4.29 6.94
N VAL A 139 -21.60 -3.17 7.65
CA VAL A 139 -20.41 -2.30 7.56
C VAL A 139 -19.76 -1.97 8.90
N LEU A 140 -20.44 -2.27 10.00
CA LEU A 140 -19.89 -2.18 11.35
C LEU A 140 -19.15 -3.45 11.73
N ILE A 141 -18.12 -3.32 12.58
CA ILE A 141 -17.49 -4.50 13.16
C ILE A 141 -18.48 -5.19 14.11
N SER A 142 -18.51 -6.52 14.09
CA SER A 142 -19.12 -7.29 15.16
C SER A 142 -18.17 -7.30 16.34
N GLY A 143 -18.46 -6.53 17.36
CA GLY A 143 -17.84 -6.76 18.65
C GLY A 143 -18.72 -6.20 19.73
N GLY A 144 -18.93 -6.99 20.78
CA GLY A 144 -19.72 -6.60 21.94
C GLY A 144 -19.16 -5.37 22.65
N VAL A 145 -19.57 -5.16 23.90
CA VAL A 145 -19.30 -3.97 24.73
C VAL A 145 -17.87 -3.39 24.65
N ASN A 146 -16.82 -4.21 24.44
CA ASN A 146 -15.43 -3.76 24.31
C ASN A 146 -15.11 -2.94 23.03
N THR A 147 -15.98 -2.92 22.02
CA THR A 147 -15.77 -2.09 20.82
C THR A 147 -16.11 -0.61 21.05
N PHE A 148 -16.93 -0.32 22.06
CA PHE A 148 -17.31 1.05 22.42
C PHE A 148 -16.15 1.79 23.08
N ASP A 149 -15.33 1.12 23.90
CA ASP A 149 -14.16 1.72 24.56
C ASP A 149 -13.07 2.17 23.58
N LYS A 150 -13.03 1.57 22.39
CA LYS A 150 -12.10 1.94 21.31
C LYS A 150 -12.64 3.10 20.44
N SER A 151 -13.94 3.40 20.52
CA SER A 151 -14.59 4.38 19.65
C SER A 151 -14.30 5.81 20.09
N LEU A 152 -13.95 6.68 19.14
CA LEU A 152 -13.83 8.12 19.38
C LEU A 152 -15.19 8.81 19.52
N THR A 153 -16.24 8.23 18.95
CA THR A 153 -17.58 8.82 18.90
C THR A 153 -18.57 8.13 19.85
N GLY A 154 -18.13 7.07 20.54
CA GLY A 154 -19.02 6.18 21.29
C GLY A 154 -19.94 5.33 20.39
N ALA A 155 -19.74 5.35 19.06
CA ALA A 155 -20.48 4.53 18.11
C ALA A 155 -19.70 3.26 17.72
N PRO A 156 -20.37 2.20 17.24
CA PRO A 156 -19.68 1.03 16.70
C PRO A 156 -18.73 1.39 15.56
N LEU A 157 -17.61 0.68 15.45
CA LEU A 157 -16.53 1.05 14.52
C LEU A 157 -16.90 0.73 13.07
N LEU A 158 -16.74 1.72 12.19
CA LEU A 158 -16.97 1.55 10.75
C LEU A 158 -15.80 0.79 10.11
N ALA A 159 -16.10 -0.38 9.54
CA ALA A 159 -15.17 -1.17 8.73
C ALA A 159 -15.46 -1.09 7.22
N GLY A 160 -16.61 -0.51 6.83
CA GLY A 160 -16.94 -0.24 5.43
C GLY A 160 -17.01 -1.52 4.61
N ILE A 161 -16.29 -1.61 3.49
CA ILE A 161 -16.19 -2.84 2.68
C ILE A 161 -15.14 -3.83 3.18
N PHE A 162 -14.35 -3.49 4.19
CA PHE A 162 -13.28 -4.34 4.72
C PHE A 162 -13.72 -5.08 5.97
N THR A 163 -13.01 -6.15 6.30
CA THR A 163 -13.32 -7.03 7.43
C THR A 163 -13.08 -6.37 8.80
N HIS A 164 -12.23 -5.35 8.86
CA HIS A 164 -11.86 -4.69 10.11
C HIS A 164 -11.69 -3.17 9.95
N SER A 165 -12.00 -2.41 11.01
CA SER A 165 -11.96 -0.94 10.98
C SER A 165 -10.54 -0.38 10.84
N ASN A 166 -9.52 -1.10 11.33
CA ASN A 166 -8.13 -0.71 11.12
C ASN A 166 -7.77 -0.74 9.63
N THR A 167 -8.15 -1.80 8.91
CA THR A 167 -7.93 -1.96 7.46
C THR A 167 -8.62 -0.87 6.67
N PHE A 168 -9.88 -0.58 7.00
CA PHE A 168 -10.62 0.53 6.40
C PHE A 168 -9.93 1.87 6.63
N GLY A 169 -9.57 2.17 7.88
CA GLY A 169 -8.88 3.40 8.22
C GLY A 169 -7.55 3.55 7.46
N MET A 170 -6.72 2.51 7.43
CA MET A 170 -5.45 2.54 6.69
C MET A 170 -5.65 2.78 5.20
N PHE A 171 -6.61 2.08 4.58
CA PHE A 171 -6.95 2.28 3.18
C PHE A 171 -7.28 3.74 2.87
N LEU A 172 -8.10 4.37 3.72
CA LEU A 172 -8.48 5.78 3.58
C LEU A 172 -7.30 6.72 3.82
N ALA A 173 -6.50 6.48 4.86
CA ALA A 173 -5.34 7.31 5.20
C ALA A 173 -4.29 7.30 4.08
N LEU A 174 -4.07 6.15 3.44
CA LEU A 174 -3.13 6.01 2.33
C LEU A 174 -3.70 6.54 1.00
N ALA A 175 -5.02 6.58 0.82
CA ALA A 175 -5.67 7.23 -0.32
C ALA A 175 -5.69 8.77 -0.20
N LEU A 176 -5.71 9.31 1.03
CA LEU A 176 -5.78 10.73 1.35
C LEU A 176 -4.80 11.65 0.59
N PRO A 177 -3.48 11.37 0.50
CA PRO A 177 -2.55 12.27 -0.18
C PRO A 177 -2.94 12.51 -1.65
N PHE A 178 -3.55 11.51 -2.31
CA PHE A 178 -3.90 11.61 -3.72
C PHE A 178 -5.16 12.44 -4.00
N VAL A 179 -5.99 12.72 -2.99
CA VAL A 179 -7.07 13.72 -3.09
C VAL A 179 -6.50 15.08 -3.51
N PHE A 180 -5.30 15.41 -3.03
CA PHE A 180 -4.61 16.64 -3.37
C PHE A 180 -4.07 16.65 -4.79
N LEU A 181 -4.29 15.62 -5.63
CA LEU A 181 -4.05 15.64 -7.09
C LEU A 181 -5.28 16.03 -7.92
N ALA A 182 -6.49 16.01 -7.35
CA ALA A 182 -7.72 16.45 -8.03
C ALA A 182 -7.64 17.91 -8.50
N ARG A 183 -8.06 18.24 -9.74
CA ARG A 183 -7.80 19.57 -10.32
C ARG A 183 -8.56 20.71 -9.61
N ARG A 184 -9.85 20.51 -9.31
CA ARG A 184 -10.77 21.55 -8.79
C ARG A 184 -10.80 21.57 -7.26
N TRP A 185 -10.71 22.76 -6.66
CA TRP A 185 -10.74 22.94 -5.20
C TRP A 185 -12.03 22.44 -4.53
N PRO A 186 -13.25 22.72 -5.04
CA PRO A 186 -14.48 22.20 -4.44
C PRO A 186 -14.52 20.66 -4.42
N VAL A 187 -14.01 20.03 -5.48
CA VAL A 187 -13.91 18.57 -5.54
C VAL A 187 -12.96 18.05 -4.45
N ARG A 188 -11.83 18.71 -4.21
CA ARG A 188 -10.93 18.31 -3.10
C ARG A 188 -11.63 18.38 -1.76
N LEU A 189 -12.38 19.45 -1.49
CA LEU A 189 -13.10 19.61 -0.24
C LEU A 189 -14.12 18.50 -0.01
N LEU A 190 -14.90 18.13 -1.03
CA LEU A 190 -15.86 17.02 -0.94
C LEU A 190 -15.18 15.69 -0.68
N LEU A 191 -14.08 15.40 -1.40
CA LEU A 191 -13.30 14.17 -1.18
C LEU A 191 -12.69 14.15 0.24
N LEU A 192 -12.13 15.27 0.70
CA LEU A 192 -11.57 15.39 2.06
C LEU A 192 -12.63 15.20 3.13
N ALA A 193 -13.82 15.78 2.96
CA ALA A 193 -14.94 15.61 3.89
C ALA A 193 -15.38 14.14 3.95
N ALA A 194 -15.52 13.48 2.81
CA ALA A 194 -15.88 12.05 2.76
C ALA A 194 -14.84 11.16 3.45
N LEU A 195 -13.54 11.32 3.10
CA LEU A 195 -12.47 10.54 3.71
C LEU A 195 -12.32 10.84 5.21
N GLY A 196 -12.32 12.12 5.58
CA GLY A 196 -12.14 12.56 6.96
C GLY A 196 -13.25 12.05 7.87
N TRP A 197 -14.51 12.14 7.42
CA TRP A 197 -15.64 11.63 8.18
C TRP A 197 -15.58 10.11 8.36
N ALA A 198 -15.29 9.38 7.28
CA ALA A 198 -15.14 7.92 7.35
C ALA A 198 -13.94 7.48 8.21
N LEU A 199 -12.83 8.22 8.19
CA LEU A 199 -11.67 7.99 9.06
C LEU A 199 -12.03 8.14 10.54
N ILE A 200 -12.78 9.20 10.90
CA ILE A 200 -13.26 9.41 12.27
C ILE A 200 -14.14 8.24 12.71
N LEU A 201 -15.11 7.84 11.87
CA LEU A 201 -15.99 6.71 12.17
C LEU A 201 -15.26 5.36 12.27
N SER A 202 -14.10 5.20 11.61
CA SER A 202 -13.29 3.99 11.75
C SER A 202 -12.64 3.86 13.14
N SER A 203 -12.41 5.00 13.82
CA SER A 203 -11.63 5.13 15.07
C SER A 203 -10.29 4.35 15.08
N SER A 204 -9.67 4.15 13.91
CA SER A 204 -8.36 3.50 13.82
C SER A 204 -7.27 4.50 14.21
N ARG A 205 -6.71 4.35 15.42
CA ARG A 205 -5.62 5.21 15.92
C ARG A 205 -4.43 5.25 14.97
N THR A 206 -4.00 4.09 14.45
CA THR A 206 -2.92 4.00 13.47
C THR A 206 -3.24 4.79 12.19
N ALA A 207 -4.47 4.67 11.66
CA ALA A 207 -4.88 5.40 10.47
C ALA A 207 -4.94 6.91 10.69
N LEU A 208 -5.43 7.35 11.85
CA LEU A 208 -5.52 8.77 12.22
C LEU A 208 -4.13 9.39 12.35
N VAL A 209 -3.17 8.68 12.95
CA VAL A 209 -1.76 9.12 12.99
C VAL A 209 -1.19 9.22 11.57
N GLY A 210 -1.42 8.20 10.72
CA GLY A 210 -1.01 8.24 9.31
C GLY A 210 -1.60 9.43 8.55
N ALA A 211 -2.90 9.69 8.72
CA ALA A 211 -3.58 10.82 8.11
C ALA A 211 -3.06 12.18 8.62
N ALA A 212 -2.77 12.29 9.92
CA ALA A 212 -2.17 13.49 10.50
C ALA A 212 -0.78 13.75 9.91
N VAL A 213 0.07 12.73 9.79
CA VAL A 213 1.38 12.83 9.12
C VAL A 213 1.23 13.29 7.67
N VAL A 214 0.29 12.70 6.91
CA VAL A 214 -0.01 13.13 5.53
C VAL A 214 -0.35 14.62 5.47
N LEU A 215 -1.27 15.09 6.32
CA LEU A 215 -1.71 16.49 6.32
C LEU A 215 -0.59 17.45 6.72
N VAL A 216 0.20 17.11 7.74
CA VAL A 216 1.37 17.90 8.16
C VAL A 216 2.38 18.01 7.03
N VAL A 217 2.73 16.89 6.37
CA VAL A 217 3.69 16.91 5.25
C VAL A 217 3.17 17.74 4.08
N LEU A 218 1.88 17.64 3.76
CA LEU A 218 1.27 18.45 2.71
C LEU A 218 1.28 19.94 3.06
N MET A 219 1.05 20.31 4.32
CA MET A 219 1.17 21.68 4.81
C MET A 219 2.62 22.17 4.68
N LEU A 220 3.59 21.38 5.15
CA LEU A 220 5.03 21.68 5.05
C LEU A 220 5.47 21.88 3.60
N ALA A 221 4.95 21.06 2.66
CA ALA A 221 5.22 21.18 1.23
C ALA A 221 4.71 22.49 0.61
N ARG A 222 3.77 23.18 1.27
CA ARG A 222 3.25 24.49 0.83
C ARG A 222 4.02 25.66 1.41
N ILE A 223 4.46 25.56 2.66
CA ILE A 223 5.07 26.68 3.38
C ILE A 223 6.60 26.72 3.25
N LEU A 224 7.26 25.56 3.11
CA LEU A 224 8.71 25.49 3.06
C LEU A 224 9.24 25.67 1.64
N PRO A 225 10.40 26.33 1.47
CA PRO A 225 11.10 26.32 0.19
C PRO A 225 11.56 24.90 -0.15
N ARG A 226 11.77 24.62 -1.44
CA ARG A 226 12.08 23.28 -1.98
C ARG A 226 13.23 22.58 -1.24
N THR A 227 14.31 23.29 -0.94
CA THR A 227 15.51 22.74 -0.28
C THR A 227 15.22 22.37 1.18
N ALA A 228 14.56 23.26 1.94
CA ALA A 228 14.16 22.99 3.31
C ALA A 228 13.14 21.84 3.39
N PHE A 229 12.14 21.83 2.50
CA PHE A 229 11.18 20.73 2.43
C PHE A 229 11.86 19.39 2.12
N ALA A 230 12.85 19.35 1.22
CA ALA A 230 13.59 18.13 0.91
C ALA A 230 14.38 17.63 2.12
N ALA A 231 15.05 18.51 2.87
CA ALA A 231 15.77 18.14 4.09
C ALA A 231 14.81 17.58 5.15
N VAL A 232 13.68 18.26 5.39
CA VAL A 232 12.63 17.79 6.33
C VAL A 232 12.03 16.45 5.87
N ALA A 233 11.82 16.25 4.57
CA ALA A 233 11.31 15.01 4.02
C ALA A 233 12.28 13.84 4.24
N ILE A 234 13.59 14.05 4.02
CA ILE A 234 14.62 13.04 4.24
C ILE A 234 14.72 12.69 5.74
N LEU A 235 14.76 13.71 6.61
CA LEU A 235 14.80 13.51 8.05
C LEU A 235 13.54 12.78 8.54
N GLY A 236 12.36 13.22 8.12
CA GLY A 236 11.09 12.59 8.47
C GLY A 236 10.99 11.15 7.98
N PHE A 237 11.48 10.86 6.78
CA PHE A 237 11.57 9.48 6.29
C PHE A 237 12.51 8.63 7.16
N ALA A 238 13.70 9.14 7.48
CA ALA A 238 14.66 8.43 8.33
C ALA A 238 14.11 8.16 9.74
N VAL A 239 13.47 9.15 10.36
CA VAL A 239 12.85 9.02 11.68
C VAL A 239 11.69 8.02 11.65
N SER A 240 10.80 8.09 10.67
CA SER A 240 9.69 7.14 10.56
C SER A 240 10.16 5.72 10.27
N ALA A 241 11.17 5.55 9.41
CA ALA A 241 11.76 4.25 9.14
C ALA A 241 12.48 3.69 10.37
N PHE A 242 13.21 4.53 11.10
CA PHE A 242 13.83 4.16 12.38
C PHE A 242 12.78 3.74 13.40
N ALA A 243 11.72 4.53 13.61
CA ALA A 243 10.65 4.19 14.55
C ALA A 243 9.99 2.86 14.19
N MET A 244 9.70 2.62 12.91
CA MET A 244 9.14 1.36 12.42
C MET A 244 10.05 0.16 12.72
N LEU A 245 11.36 0.33 12.62
CA LEU A 245 12.36 -0.70 12.93
C LEU A 245 12.68 -0.81 14.42
N TRP A 246 12.52 0.25 15.20
CA TRP A 246 12.96 0.31 16.58
C TRP A 246 11.88 -0.14 17.57
N LEU A 247 10.63 0.28 17.34
CA LEU A 247 9.50 0.00 18.21
C LEU A 247 9.32 -1.49 18.53
N PRO A 248 9.17 -2.39 17.53
CA PRO A 248 8.94 -3.79 17.84
C PRO A 248 10.12 -4.43 18.58
N PHE A 249 11.34 -3.91 18.44
CA PHE A 249 12.56 -4.48 19.05
C PHE A 249 12.91 -3.93 20.42
N THR A 250 12.26 -2.85 20.85
CA THR A 250 12.50 -2.25 22.17
C THR A 250 11.31 -2.35 23.10
N GLU A 251 10.11 -2.67 22.60
CA GLU A 251 8.95 -2.88 23.43
C GLU A 251 9.16 -4.07 24.39
N THR A 252 8.76 -3.88 25.64
CA THR A 252 8.84 -4.87 26.72
C THR A 252 7.51 -5.08 27.43
N ASP A 253 6.55 -4.16 27.29
CA ASP A 253 5.21 -4.27 27.83
C ASP A 253 4.29 -5.05 26.87
N PRO A 254 3.78 -6.23 27.26
CA PRO A 254 2.85 -7.01 26.45
C PRO A 254 1.55 -6.28 26.10
N GLU A 255 1.11 -5.32 26.92
CA GLU A 255 -0.16 -4.58 26.74
C GLU A 255 -0.01 -3.34 25.85
N ALA A 256 1.23 -2.93 25.57
CA ALA A 256 1.52 -1.75 24.77
C ALA A 256 0.84 -1.78 23.39
N TYR A 257 0.44 -0.58 22.95
CA TYR A 257 -0.18 -0.35 21.64
C TYR A 257 -1.43 -1.20 21.36
N THR A 258 -2.25 -1.48 22.38
CA THR A 258 -3.44 -2.35 22.28
C THR A 258 -3.04 -3.82 22.12
N HIS A 259 -2.20 -4.31 23.03
CA HIS A 259 -1.66 -5.68 23.04
C HIS A 259 -0.81 -6.06 21.80
N ARG A 260 -0.30 -5.09 21.03
CA ARG A 260 0.66 -5.38 19.95
C ARG A 260 2.05 -5.72 20.52
N GLY A 261 2.37 -5.24 21.73
CA GLY A 261 3.62 -5.57 22.42
C GLY A 261 3.82 -7.07 22.60
N SER A 262 2.79 -7.82 23.00
CA SER A 262 2.86 -9.28 23.14
C SER A 262 3.16 -9.98 21.81
N ILE A 263 2.55 -9.52 20.72
CA ILE A 263 2.78 -10.02 19.35
C ILE A 263 4.23 -9.77 18.94
N TRP A 264 4.75 -8.55 19.18
CA TRP A 264 6.14 -8.21 18.85
C TRP A 264 7.15 -8.99 19.67
N ILE A 265 6.90 -9.18 20.97
CA ILE A 265 7.74 -10.02 21.84
C ILE A 265 7.77 -11.45 21.29
N PHE A 266 6.60 -12.02 21.00
CA PHE A 266 6.49 -13.38 20.48
C PHE A 266 7.20 -13.54 19.14
N ASP A 267 6.87 -12.72 18.14
CA ASP A 267 7.43 -12.84 16.80
C ASP A 267 8.97 -12.66 16.80
N ARG A 268 9.51 -11.73 17.61
CA ARG A 268 10.97 -11.61 17.78
C ARG A 268 11.62 -12.87 18.32
N GLN A 269 10.98 -13.55 19.27
CA GLN A 269 11.47 -14.82 19.80
C GLN A 269 11.42 -15.91 18.74
N GLN A 270 10.37 -15.93 17.91
CA GLN A 270 10.26 -16.88 16.80
C GLN A 270 11.32 -16.65 15.72
N LEU A 271 11.72 -15.40 15.47
CA LEU A 271 12.73 -15.07 14.46
C LEU A 271 14.08 -15.78 14.74
N GLY A 272 14.45 -15.96 16.01
CA GLY A 272 15.63 -16.74 16.41
C GLY A 272 16.89 -16.41 15.60
N ASP A 273 17.51 -17.42 15.00
CA ASP A 273 18.70 -17.28 14.13
C ASP A 273 18.35 -17.04 12.65
N HIS A 274 17.06 -16.91 12.31
CA HIS A 274 16.57 -16.79 10.95
C HIS A 274 16.53 -15.34 10.43
N TRP A 275 17.38 -14.44 10.93
CA TRP A 275 17.38 -13.02 10.55
C TRP A 275 17.55 -12.78 9.06
N LEU A 276 18.37 -13.59 8.38
CA LEU A 276 18.70 -13.38 6.98
C LEU A 276 17.52 -13.73 6.05
N SER A 277 16.91 -14.89 6.26
CA SER A 277 15.87 -15.47 5.39
C SER A 277 14.45 -15.39 5.95
N GLY A 278 14.30 -15.04 7.23
CA GLY A 278 13.04 -15.18 7.95
C GLY A 278 12.63 -16.65 8.07
N LEU A 279 11.37 -16.86 8.43
CA LEU A 279 10.73 -18.16 8.68
C LEU A 279 9.86 -18.65 7.50
N GLY A 280 9.86 -17.91 6.39
CA GLY A 280 9.07 -18.20 5.21
C GLY A 280 7.86 -17.26 5.03
N ALA A 281 7.49 -17.00 3.77
CA ALA A 281 6.46 -16.06 3.38
C ALA A 281 5.09 -16.43 3.98
N HIS A 282 4.81 -17.73 4.08
CA HIS A 282 3.54 -18.26 4.60
C HIS A 282 3.53 -18.50 6.12
N TRP A 283 4.58 -18.12 6.86
CA TRP A 283 4.73 -18.45 8.28
C TRP A 283 3.50 -18.09 9.14
N PHE A 284 2.97 -16.88 9.02
CA PHE A 284 1.79 -16.45 9.78
C PHE A 284 0.53 -17.27 9.44
N ALA A 285 0.36 -17.64 8.16
CA ALA A 285 -0.79 -18.42 7.72
C ALA A 285 -0.72 -19.85 8.24
N ASP A 286 0.46 -20.48 8.16
CA ASP A 286 0.66 -21.87 8.57
C ASP A 286 0.58 -22.03 10.09
N ASN A 287 1.03 -21.02 10.83
CA ASN A 287 1.07 -21.03 12.29
C ASN A 287 -0.12 -20.30 12.91
N TYR A 288 -1.14 -19.92 12.13
CA TYR A 288 -2.30 -19.19 12.65
C TYR A 288 -3.00 -19.90 13.83
N PRO A 289 -3.16 -21.24 13.87
CA PRO A 289 -3.73 -21.92 15.04
C PRO A 289 -2.94 -21.69 16.33
N LEU A 290 -1.60 -21.66 16.25
CA LEU A 290 -0.71 -21.37 17.37
C LEU A 290 -0.80 -19.89 17.77
N LEU A 291 -0.69 -18.99 16.80
CA LEU A 291 -0.76 -17.55 17.04
C LEU A 291 -2.09 -17.16 17.68
N ARG A 292 -3.19 -17.77 17.24
CA ARG A 292 -4.51 -17.57 17.81
C ARG A 292 -4.62 -18.07 19.25
N SER A 293 -3.97 -19.18 19.60
CA SER A 293 -4.06 -19.76 20.94
C SER A 293 -3.19 -19.03 21.96
N VAL A 294 -2.02 -18.55 21.54
CA VAL A 294 -1.02 -17.90 22.42
C VAL A 294 -1.25 -16.39 22.53
N LEU A 295 -1.66 -15.73 21.44
CA LEU A 295 -1.79 -14.27 21.37
C LEU A 295 -3.25 -13.86 21.28
N SER A 296 -3.81 -13.90 20.07
CA SER A 296 -5.22 -13.57 19.79
C SER A 296 -5.58 -13.90 18.34
N SER A 297 -6.87 -13.85 18.01
CA SER A 297 -7.32 -13.99 16.62
C SER A 297 -6.78 -12.90 15.68
N ALA A 298 -6.30 -11.77 16.22
CA ALA A 298 -5.73 -10.68 15.44
C ALA A 298 -4.29 -10.97 14.98
N ALA A 299 -3.59 -11.95 15.58
CA ALA A 299 -2.20 -12.30 15.29
C ALA A 299 -2.03 -13.06 13.96
N SER A 300 -2.55 -12.51 12.86
CA SER A 300 -2.36 -13.01 11.49
C SER A 300 -1.13 -12.37 10.79
N HIS A 301 -0.46 -11.46 11.47
CA HIS A 301 0.78 -10.77 11.12
C HIS A 301 1.32 -10.02 12.34
N ALA A 302 2.54 -9.47 12.26
CA ALA A 302 3.19 -8.80 13.39
C ALA A 302 2.61 -7.42 13.75
N HIS A 303 1.59 -6.91 13.05
CA HIS A 303 1.12 -5.52 13.21
C HIS A 303 2.26 -4.48 13.19
N ASN A 304 3.29 -4.73 12.40
CA ASN A 304 4.38 -3.81 12.12
C ASN A 304 5.00 -4.25 10.81
N LEU A 305 5.11 -3.34 9.85
CA LEU A 305 5.54 -3.67 8.49
C LEU A 305 6.95 -4.27 8.45
N ALA A 306 7.89 -3.73 9.23
CA ALA A 306 9.27 -4.20 9.24
C ALA A 306 9.37 -5.59 9.88
N LEU A 307 8.77 -5.78 11.05
CA LEU A 307 8.80 -7.06 11.75
C LEU A 307 8.05 -8.15 10.95
N THR A 308 6.88 -7.85 10.38
CA THR A 308 6.18 -8.77 9.47
C THR A 308 7.09 -9.17 8.29
N THR A 309 7.82 -8.21 7.73
CA THR A 309 8.74 -8.46 6.61
C THR A 309 9.94 -9.30 7.02
N LEU A 310 10.52 -9.05 8.20
CA LEU A 310 11.62 -9.84 8.74
C LEU A 310 11.19 -11.28 9.03
N ILE A 311 10.01 -11.49 9.60
CA ILE A 311 9.47 -12.83 9.85
C ILE A 311 9.24 -13.58 8.53
N GLN A 312 8.67 -12.92 7.52
CA GLN A 312 8.32 -13.59 6.27
C GLN A 312 9.50 -13.83 5.32
N GLY A 313 10.53 -12.97 5.35
CA GLY A 313 11.59 -13.02 4.35
C GLY A 313 12.94 -12.48 4.79
N GLY A 314 13.10 -12.21 6.08
CA GLY A 314 14.33 -11.73 6.67
C GLY A 314 14.80 -10.38 6.16
N VAL A 315 16.04 -10.07 6.47
CA VAL A 315 16.70 -8.82 6.07
C VAL A 315 16.77 -8.69 4.54
N VAL A 316 16.84 -9.80 3.79
CA VAL A 316 16.93 -9.75 2.32
C VAL A 316 15.64 -9.18 1.71
N VAL A 317 14.47 -9.65 2.13
CA VAL A 317 13.18 -9.09 1.66
C VAL A 317 12.97 -7.67 2.19
N LEU A 318 13.35 -7.40 3.45
CA LEU A 318 13.27 -6.06 4.03
C LEU A 318 14.13 -5.04 3.23
N ALA A 319 15.34 -5.43 2.83
CA ALA A 319 16.23 -4.59 2.02
C ALA A 319 15.64 -4.31 0.63
N ALA A 320 15.00 -5.29 0.00
CA ALA A 320 14.33 -5.10 -1.28
C ALA A 320 13.20 -4.06 -1.18
N TRP A 321 12.32 -4.17 -0.18
CA TRP A 321 11.25 -3.18 0.05
C TRP A 321 11.78 -1.81 0.44
N THR A 322 12.81 -1.76 1.29
CA THR A 322 13.48 -0.51 1.68
C THR A 322 14.04 0.20 0.46
N THR A 323 14.65 -0.54 -0.47
CA THR A 323 15.17 0.00 -1.74
C THR A 323 14.05 0.63 -2.57
N VAL A 324 12.89 -0.04 -2.71
CA VAL A 324 11.72 0.52 -3.42
C VAL A 324 11.28 1.85 -2.78
N MET A 325 11.15 1.90 -1.45
CA MET A 325 10.72 3.11 -0.74
C MET A 325 11.74 4.26 -0.85
N VAL A 326 13.03 3.96 -0.73
CA VAL A 326 14.12 4.95 -0.87
C VAL A 326 14.16 5.51 -2.29
N VAL A 327 14.05 4.66 -3.31
CA VAL A 327 13.99 5.12 -4.71
C VAL A 327 12.73 5.97 -4.95
N ALA A 328 11.58 5.56 -4.42
CA ALA A 328 10.34 6.33 -4.51
C ALA A 328 10.46 7.72 -3.86
N LEU A 329 11.14 7.82 -2.71
CA LEU A 329 11.40 9.09 -2.03
C LEU A 329 12.24 10.01 -2.93
N PHE A 330 13.39 9.54 -3.40
CA PHE A 330 14.28 10.38 -4.20
C PHE A 330 13.69 10.72 -5.57
N ALA A 331 12.95 9.80 -6.20
CA ALA A 331 12.20 10.08 -7.42
C ALA A 331 11.16 11.19 -7.20
N THR A 332 10.47 11.17 -6.05
CA THR A 332 9.51 12.21 -5.67
C THR A 332 10.18 13.55 -5.39
N LEU A 333 11.31 13.57 -4.68
CA LEU A 333 12.01 14.81 -4.32
C LEU A 333 12.57 15.56 -5.55
N ARG A 334 12.88 14.85 -6.64
CA ARG A 334 13.38 15.45 -7.88
C ARG A 334 12.31 16.22 -8.65
N ARG A 335 11.02 16.02 -8.35
CA ARG A 335 9.89 16.64 -9.05
C ARG A 335 9.97 18.16 -9.12
N PRO A 336 9.62 18.80 -10.25
CA PRO A 336 9.51 20.26 -10.32
C PRO A 336 8.28 20.78 -9.56
N SER A 337 7.13 20.14 -9.75
CA SER A 337 5.87 20.54 -9.12
C SER A 337 5.89 20.31 -7.60
N ALA A 338 5.81 21.39 -6.82
CA ALA A 338 5.73 21.34 -5.35
C ALA A 338 4.55 20.49 -4.86
N ARG A 339 3.42 20.54 -5.58
CA ARG A 339 2.23 19.76 -5.30
C ARG A 339 2.47 18.25 -5.46
N GLN A 340 3.05 17.83 -6.59
CA GLN A 340 3.36 16.42 -6.84
C GLN A 340 4.40 15.90 -5.83
N ARG A 341 5.43 16.70 -5.56
CA ARG A 341 6.46 16.41 -4.56
C ARG A 341 5.84 16.20 -3.17
N GLY A 342 4.99 17.13 -2.74
CA GLY A 342 4.31 17.05 -1.45
C GLY A 342 3.43 15.81 -1.32
N VAL A 343 2.66 15.48 -2.36
CA VAL A 343 1.80 14.28 -2.38
C VAL A 343 2.61 12.98 -2.25
N GLY A 344 3.68 12.82 -3.03
CA GLY A 344 4.48 11.59 -2.98
C GLY A 344 5.21 11.43 -1.63
N VAL A 345 5.75 12.53 -1.07
CA VAL A 345 6.41 12.48 0.26
C VAL A 345 5.37 12.21 1.35
N ALA A 346 4.21 12.86 1.30
CA ALA A 346 3.13 12.65 2.26
C ALA A 346 2.66 11.18 2.25
N PHE A 347 2.52 10.57 1.07
CA PHE A 347 2.21 9.16 0.96
C PHE A 347 3.29 8.27 1.61
N LEU A 348 4.57 8.47 1.31
CA LEU A 348 5.65 7.63 1.85
C LEU A 348 5.78 7.75 3.37
N LEU A 349 5.71 8.97 3.91
CA LEU A 349 5.76 9.18 5.36
C LEU A 349 4.50 8.66 6.06
N GLY A 350 3.33 8.83 5.44
CA GLY A 350 2.08 8.23 5.92
C GLY A 350 2.14 6.70 5.93
N LEU A 351 2.69 6.09 4.89
CA LEU A 351 2.91 4.64 4.78
C LEU A 351 3.82 4.12 5.90
N LEU A 352 4.94 4.78 6.16
CA LEU A 352 5.85 4.41 7.25
C LEU A 352 5.23 4.63 8.63
N ALA A 353 4.50 5.73 8.83
CA ALA A 353 3.81 6.00 10.09
C ALA A 353 2.74 4.95 10.41
N VAL A 354 1.96 4.54 9.39
CA VAL A 354 1.04 3.41 9.52
C VAL A 354 1.83 2.11 9.75
N GLY A 355 2.88 1.87 8.96
CA GLY A 355 3.76 0.71 9.02
C GLY A 355 4.45 0.48 10.37
N ALA A 356 4.64 1.53 11.16
CA ALA A 356 5.24 1.44 12.48
C ALA A 356 4.38 0.65 13.48
N THR A 357 3.05 0.61 13.28
CA THR A 357 2.13 -0.06 14.21
C THR A 357 1.10 -0.94 13.51
N GLU A 358 1.22 -1.15 12.20
CA GLU A 358 0.34 -2.03 11.45
C GLU A 358 1.06 -2.51 10.17
N THR A 359 0.46 -3.47 9.45
CA THR A 359 1.00 -3.96 8.18
C THR A 359 0.17 -3.41 7.00
N PRO A 360 0.54 -2.25 6.41
CA PRO A 360 -0.27 -1.57 5.39
C PRO A 360 -0.32 -2.26 4.03
N PHE A 361 0.43 -3.35 3.83
CA PHE A 361 0.31 -4.21 2.66
C PHE A 361 0.86 -5.60 2.98
N GLY A 362 0.20 -6.62 2.43
CA GLY A 362 0.68 -8.00 2.54
C GLY A 362 1.88 -8.24 1.64
N LEU A 363 2.78 -9.13 2.07
CA LEU A 363 3.88 -9.62 1.25
C LEU A 363 3.46 -10.81 0.37
N VAL A 364 2.44 -11.54 0.82
CA VAL A 364 1.86 -12.68 0.12
C VAL A 364 0.53 -12.26 -0.51
N GLY A 365 0.43 -12.39 -1.82
CA GLY A 365 -0.81 -12.11 -2.55
C GLY A 365 -1.06 -10.62 -2.78
N TRP A 366 -2.28 -10.34 -3.24
CA TRP A 366 -2.72 -8.99 -3.59
C TRP A 366 -3.97 -8.64 -2.78
N GLY A 367 -3.74 -8.01 -1.63
CA GLY A 367 -4.80 -7.71 -0.68
C GLY A 367 -5.49 -6.37 -0.91
N PRO A 368 -6.54 -6.06 -0.14
CA PRO A 368 -7.31 -4.84 -0.32
C PRO A 368 -6.52 -3.56 -0.08
N LEU A 369 -5.51 -3.60 0.80
CA LEU A 369 -4.63 -2.47 1.04
C LEU A 369 -3.67 -2.20 -0.12
N SER A 370 -3.36 -3.19 -0.96
CA SER A 370 -2.48 -3.03 -2.13
C SER A 370 -2.97 -1.93 -3.08
N ALA A 371 -4.28 -1.74 -3.18
CA ALA A 371 -4.92 -0.66 -3.94
C ALA A 371 -4.50 0.76 -3.49
N SER A 372 -4.24 0.94 -2.20
CA SER A 372 -3.91 2.24 -1.58
C SER A 372 -2.43 2.35 -1.18
N ALA A 373 -1.73 1.23 -1.03
CA ALA A 373 -0.32 1.17 -0.63
C ALA A 373 0.61 0.80 -1.80
N LEU A 374 0.43 -0.39 -2.40
CA LEU A 374 1.37 -0.91 -3.39
C LEU A 374 1.26 -0.20 -4.75
N ILE A 375 0.03 0.11 -5.22
CA ILE A 375 -0.14 0.83 -6.49
C ILE A 375 0.61 2.17 -6.45
N PRO A 376 0.39 3.07 -5.47
CA PRO A 376 1.15 4.31 -5.44
C PRO A 376 2.65 4.12 -5.23
N LEU A 377 3.06 3.18 -4.38
CA LEU A 377 4.47 2.92 -4.12
C LEU A 377 5.22 2.53 -5.41
N PHE A 378 4.68 1.59 -6.20
CA PHE A 378 5.30 1.17 -7.46
C PHE A 378 5.30 2.28 -8.51
N VAL A 379 4.21 3.06 -8.61
CA VAL A 379 4.18 4.22 -9.50
C VAL A 379 5.28 5.22 -9.12
N LEU A 380 5.40 5.59 -7.85
CA LEU A 380 6.43 6.53 -7.38
C LEU A 380 7.85 6.00 -7.60
N ALA A 381 8.09 4.71 -7.35
CA ALA A 381 9.40 4.07 -7.55
C ALA A 381 9.80 4.00 -9.04
N GLY A 382 8.86 3.64 -9.92
CA GLY A 382 9.13 3.49 -11.36
C GLY A 382 9.30 4.81 -12.09
N GLN A 383 8.62 5.87 -11.64
CA GLN A 383 8.52 7.11 -12.41
C GLN A 383 9.84 7.86 -12.60
N GLY A 384 10.79 7.72 -11.66
CA GLY A 384 12.11 8.34 -11.76
C GLY A 384 12.97 7.81 -12.92
N TRP A 385 12.64 6.64 -13.46
CA TRP A 385 13.30 6.05 -14.63
C TRP A 385 12.58 6.44 -15.92
N ILE A 386 11.24 6.36 -15.91
CA ILE A 386 10.39 6.75 -17.03
C ILE A 386 10.71 8.18 -17.50
N GLU A 387 10.89 9.11 -16.56
CA GLU A 387 11.24 10.50 -16.89
C GLU A 387 12.64 10.67 -17.47
N ARG A 388 13.63 9.93 -16.98
CA ARG A 388 14.99 10.01 -17.54
C ARG A 388 15.00 9.55 -18.99
N GLU A 389 14.26 8.50 -19.30
CA GLU A 389 14.12 8.02 -20.68
C GLU A 389 13.39 9.03 -21.57
N GLU A 390 12.29 9.63 -21.09
CA GLU A 390 11.56 10.66 -21.83
C GLU A 390 12.49 11.86 -22.13
N ASP A 391 13.31 12.28 -21.16
CA ASP A 391 14.31 13.34 -21.32
C ASP A 391 15.43 12.95 -22.29
N GLU A 392 16.00 11.75 -22.16
CA GLU A 392 17.04 11.23 -23.06
C GLU A 392 16.54 11.10 -24.50
N HIS A 393 15.32 10.61 -24.68
CA HIS A 393 14.69 10.50 -26.01
C HIS A 393 14.42 11.87 -26.62
N ALA A 394 13.91 12.82 -25.82
CA ALA A 394 13.71 14.20 -26.26
C ALA A 394 15.05 14.87 -26.66
N ARG A 395 16.11 14.66 -25.88
CA ARG A 395 17.47 15.13 -26.22
C ARG A 395 18.00 14.48 -27.50
N ALA A 396 17.84 13.17 -27.65
CA ALA A 396 18.25 12.46 -28.86
C ALA A 396 17.54 13.02 -30.10
N LEU A 397 16.22 13.22 -30.06
CA LEU A 397 15.44 13.84 -31.13
C LEU A 397 15.89 15.27 -31.44
N SER A 398 16.25 16.05 -30.41
CA SER A 398 16.77 17.42 -30.59
C SER A 398 18.19 17.47 -31.17
N SER A 399 18.96 16.39 -31.01
CA SER A 399 20.34 16.28 -31.51
C SER A 399 20.45 15.82 -32.96
N VAL A 400 19.35 15.31 -33.55
CA VAL A 400 19.31 14.98 -34.98
C VAL A 400 19.31 16.30 -35.77
N PRO A 401 20.34 16.56 -36.61
CA PRO A 401 20.38 17.77 -37.42
C PRO A 401 19.11 17.88 -38.25
N LEU A 402 18.35 18.97 -38.08
CA LEU A 402 17.17 19.23 -38.90
C LEU A 402 17.60 19.25 -40.37
N THR A 403 17.17 18.25 -41.13
CA THR A 403 17.45 18.20 -42.57
C THR A 403 16.88 19.47 -43.22
N ARG A 404 17.54 19.99 -44.27
CA ARG A 404 17.05 21.19 -45.00
C ARG A 404 15.58 21.06 -45.43
N ALA A 405 15.10 19.84 -45.68
CA ALA A 405 13.70 19.55 -45.98
C ALA A 405 12.76 19.83 -44.79
N SER A 406 13.12 19.37 -43.57
CA SER A 406 12.35 19.64 -42.35
C SER A 406 12.29 21.14 -41.99
N LEU A 407 13.37 21.89 -42.27
CA LEU A 407 13.41 23.35 -42.10
C LEU A 407 12.51 24.10 -43.08
N ARG A 408 12.39 23.62 -44.33
CA ARG A 408 11.47 24.20 -45.32
C ARG A 408 10.01 23.92 -44.99
N ALA A 409 9.70 22.75 -44.43
CA ALA A 409 8.35 22.39 -44.03
C ALA A 409 7.82 23.21 -42.83
N ARG A 410 8.69 23.64 -41.91
CA ARG A 410 8.31 24.51 -40.77
C ARG A 410 8.12 25.99 -41.12
N ARG A 411 8.52 26.42 -42.33
CA ARG A 411 8.41 27.82 -42.80
C ARG A 411 7.16 28.07 -43.65
N ARG A 412 6.41 27.02 -43.98
CA ARG A 412 5.05 27.10 -44.54
C ARG A 412 4.07 26.85 -43.40
#